data_AF-A0A973BVP0-F1
#
_entry.id   AF-A0A973BVP0-F1
#
_cell.length_a   1.000
_cell.length_b   1.000
_cell.length_c   1.000
_cell.angle_alpha   90.00
_cell.angle_beta   90.00
_cell.angle_gamma   90.00
#
_symmetry.space_group_name_H-M   'P 1'
#
loop_
_entity.id
_entity.type
_entity.pdbx_description
1 polymer ?
#
loop_
_entity_poly.entity_id
_entity_poly.type
_entity_poly.pdbx_seq_one_letter_code
_entity_poly.pdbx_strand_id
1 'polypeptide(L)'
;MATKWCVSMQAEGDRVMRHDEIVALADAVAGLGGVASGIGTMGFGAQVVVEAPDQDAALERGLEHFAAAVETAGLPSWPVTWAEVEGDDEFGGAW
;
A
#
# COMPACT_ATOMS: atom_id res chain seq x y z
N MET A 1 14.27 -13.49 13.41
CA MET A 1 13.06 -12.86 13.97
C MET A 1 12.44 -12.10 12.82
N ALA A 2 11.16 -12.30 12.51
CA ALA A 2 10.49 -11.48 11.50
C ALA A 2 10.05 -10.19 12.18
N THR A 3 10.44 -9.05 11.61
CA THR A 3 10.06 -7.72 12.10
C THR A 3 8.84 -7.26 11.32
N LYS A 4 7.95 -6.49 11.95
CA LYS A 4 6.83 -5.85 11.26
C LYS A 4 7.32 -4.57 10.60
N TRP A 5 6.94 -4.41 9.36
CA TRP A 5 7.29 -3.26 8.54
C TRP A 5 6.01 -2.67 7.98
N CYS A 6 5.95 -1.35 7.99
CA CYS A 6 4.90 -0.61 7.33
C CYS A 6 5.40 -0.23 5.94
N VAL A 7 4.67 -0.61 4.90
CA VAL A 7 5.04 -0.28 3.51
C VAL A 7 3.95 0.61 2.94
N SER A 8 4.31 1.85 2.67
CA SER A 8 3.45 2.87 2.08
C SER A 8 3.74 2.96 0.60
N MET A 9 2.73 2.81 -0.26
CA MET A 9 2.87 2.80 -1.72
C MET A 9 1.85 3.71 -2.37
N GLN A 10 2.25 4.34 -3.47
CA GLN A 10 1.40 5.20 -4.28
C GLN A 10 1.62 4.91 -5.76
N ALA A 11 0.52 4.67 -6.47
CA ALA A 11 0.47 4.57 -7.91
C ALA A 11 -0.25 5.78 -8.49
N GLU A 12 0.34 6.41 -9.49
CA GLU A 12 -0.23 7.54 -10.21
C GLU A 12 -0.71 7.13 -11.58
N GLY A 13 -1.84 7.69 -11.97
CA GLY A 13 -2.57 7.29 -13.15
C GLY A 13 -2.93 8.42 -14.09
N ASP A 14 -3.78 8.07 -15.06
CA ASP A 14 -4.28 8.99 -16.09
C ASP A 14 -5.68 9.57 -15.78
N ARG A 15 -6.32 9.13 -14.70
CA ARG A 15 -7.68 9.55 -14.33
C ARG A 15 -7.88 9.69 -12.82
N VAL A 16 -8.94 10.40 -12.45
CA VAL A 16 -9.37 10.54 -11.05
C VAL A 16 -10.02 9.25 -10.55
N MET A 17 -9.65 8.82 -9.33
CA MET A 17 -10.21 7.63 -8.69
C MET A 17 -11.59 7.90 -8.07
N ARG A 18 -12.53 6.98 -8.30
CA ARG A 18 -13.86 7.01 -7.68
C ARG A 18 -13.84 6.45 -6.27
N HIS A 19 -14.85 6.82 -5.49
CA HIS A 19 -15.00 6.36 -4.13
C HIS A 19 -15.09 4.82 -4.04
N ASP A 20 -15.94 4.21 -4.87
CA ASP A 20 -16.14 2.75 -4.92
C ASP A 20 -14.84 1.99 -5.27
N GLU A 21 -14.04 2.54 -6.19
CA GLU A 21 -12.74 2.01 -6.60
C GLU A 21 -11.74 1.99 -5.42
N ILE A 22 -11.70 3.04 -4.60
CA ILE A 22 -10.83 3.07 -3.43
C ILE A 22 -11.37 2.20 -2.28
N VAL A 23 -12.69 2.08 -2.14
CA VAL A 23 -13.30 1.16 -1.16
C VAL A 23 -12.96 -0.29 -1.50
N ALA A 24 -12.97 -0.67 -2.78
CA ALA A 24 -12.52 -2.00 -3.22
C ALA A 24 -11.05 -2.25 -2.89
N LEU A 25 -10.18 -1.24 -3.08
CA LEU A 25 -8.78 -1.33 -2.66
C LEU A 25 -8.64 -1.44 -1.14
N ALA A 26 -9.43 -0.68 -0.38
CA ALA A 26 -9.43 -0.73 1.09
C ALA A 26 -9.81 -2.13 1.60
N ASP A 27 -10.82 -2.76 1.01
CA ASP A 27 -11.22 -4.13 1.34
C ASP A 27 -10.10 -5.14 1.03
N ALA A 28 -9.45 -4.99 -0.13
CA ALA A 28 -8.35 -5.85 -0.54
C ALA A 28 -7.13 -5.76 0.40
N VAL A 29 -6.81 -4.56 0.92
CA VAL A 29 -5.68 -4.37 1.86
C VAL A 29 -6.06 -4.56 3.33
N ALA A 30 -7.36 -4.60 3.67
CA ALA A 30 -7.81 -4.75 5.06
C ALA A 30 -7.30 -6.06 5.69
N GLY A 31 -7.22 -7.14 4.92
CA GLY A 31 -6.66 -8.42 5.36
C GLY A 31 -5.17 -8.37 5.72
N LEU A 32 -4.45 -7.35 5.23
CA LEU A 32 -3.02 -7.12 5.46
C LEU A 32 -2.78 -6.08 6.57
N GLY A 33 -3.83 -5.70 7.31
CA GLY A 33 -3.77 -4.60 8.27
C GLY A 33 -3.51 -3.24 7.61
N GLY A 34 -3.82 -3.15 6.31
CA GLY A 34 -3.54 -1.99 5.49
C GLY A 34 -4.69 -0.99 5.39
N VAL A 35 -4.38 0.18 4.85
CA VAL A 35 -5.34 1.25 4.55
C VAL A 35 -5.12 1.76 3.14
N ALA A 36 -6.21 1.97 2.40
CA ALA A 36 -6.16 2.57 1.06
C ALA A 36 -6.44 4.07 1.11
N SER A 37 -5.88 4.82 0.16
CA SER A 37 -6.06 6.26 0.01
C SER A 37 -6.14 6.66 -1.47
N GLY A 38 -6.57 7.90 -1.72
CA GLY A 38 -6.62 8.47 -3.07
C GLY A 38 -8.03 8.72 -3.63
N ILE A 39 -9.05 8.84 -2.78
CA ILE A 39 -10.40 9.23 -3.22
C ILE A 39 -10.34 10.64 -3.82
N GLY A 40 -10.71 10.79 -5.09
CA GLY A 40 -10.72 12.09 -5.76
C GLY A 40 -9.35 12.60 -6.21
N THR A 41 -8.30 11.77 -6.17
CA THR A 41 -6.96 12.10 -6.70
C THR A 41 -6.68 11.40 -8.03
N MET A 42 -5.66 11.85 -8.78
CA MET A 42 -5.21 11.24 -10.05
C MET A 42 -4.34 9.97 -9.85
N GLY A 43 -4.60 9.24 -8.78
CA GLY A 43 -3.78 8.13 -8.30
C GLY A 43 -4.41 7.52 -7.06
N PHE A 44 -3.92 6.36 -6.67
CA PHE A 44 -4.32 5.68 -5.45
C PHE A 44 -3.07 5.23 -4.68
N GLY A 45 -3.21 5.14 -3.37
CA GLY A 45 -2.16 4.60 -2.52
C GLY A 45 -2.72 3.54 -1.58
N ALA A 46 -1.82 2.74 -1.03
CA ALA A 46 -2.14 1.92 0.11
C ALA A 46 -0.92 1.77 1.01
N GLN A 47 -1.21 1.65 2.29
CA GLN A 47 -0.25 1.23 3.29
C GLN A 47 -0.59 -0.21 3.68
N VAL A 48 0.40 -1.08 3.80
CA VAL A 48 0.22 -2.48 4.25
C VAL A 48 1.26 -2.81 5.31
N VAL A 49 0.91 -3.72 6.22
CA VAL A 49 1.85 -4.22 7.22
C VAL A 49 2.35 -5.59 6.77
N VAL A 50 3.66 -5.75 6.67
CA VAL A 50 4.30 -7.01 6.26
C VAL A 50 5.30 -7.47 7.30
N GLU A 51 5.43 -8.79 7.45
CA GLU A 51 6.48 -9.37 8.28
C GLU A 51 7.66 -9.74 7.39
N ALA A 52 8.85 -9.20 7.67
CA ALA A 52 10.05 -9.43 6.88
C ALA A 52 11.33 -9.38 7.73
N PRO A 53 12.40 -10.08 7.30
CA PRO A 53 13.68 -10.08 8.01
C PRO A 53 14.43 -8.73 7.93
N ASP A 54 14.18 -7.94 6.88
CA ASP A 54 14.87 -6.69 6.56
C ASP A 54 13.99 -5.78 5.70
N GLN A 55 14.41 -4.52 5.54
CA GLN A 55 13.67 -3.47 4.85
C GLN A 55 13.47 -3.77 3.35
N ASP A 56 14.49 -4.29 2.66
CA ASP A 56 14.38 -4.68 1.25
C ASP A 56 13.35 -5.80 1.07
N ALA A 57 13.42 -6.86 1.88
CA ALA A 57 12.44 -7.94 1.84
C ALA A 57 11.03 -7.45 2.21
N ALA A 58 10.90 -6.43 3.06
CA ALA A 58 9.62 -5.80 3.36
C ALA A 58 9.06 -5.05 2.15
N LEU A 59 9.90 -4.27 1.47
CA LEU A 59 9.51 -3.53 0.26
C LEU A 59 9.03 -4.48 -0.84
N GLU A 60 9.78 -5.54 -1.11
CA GLU A 60 9.43 -6.55 -2.12
C GLU A 60 8.07 -7.18 -1.79
N ARG A 61 7.86 -7.63 -0.56
CA ARG A 61 6.57 -8.20 -0.12
C ARG A 61 5.45 -7.19 -0.19
N GLY A 62 5.69 -5.95 0.24
CA GLY A 62 4.71 -4.87 0.20
C GLY A 62 4.24 -4.61 -1.24
N LEU A 63 5.17 -4.52 -2.19
CA LEU A 63 4.88 -4.34 -3.61
C LEU A 63 4.09 -5.52 -4.20
N GLU A 64 4.46 -6.76 -3.86
CA GLU A 64 3.72 -7.96 -4.29
C GLU A 64 2.27 -7.95 -3.77
N HIS A 65 2.10 -7.64 -2.47
CA HIS A 65 0.79 -7.53 -1.86
C HIS A 65 -0.05 -6.40 -2.42
N PHE A 66 0.56 -5.25 -2.73
CA PHE A 66 -0.10 -4.13 -3.36
C PHE A 66 -0.57 -4.47 -4.77
N ALA A 67 0.28 -5.09 -5.59
CA ALA A 67 -0.10 -5.53 -6.93
C ALA A 67 -1.29 -6.51 -6.87
N ALA A 68 -1.24 -7.49 -5.96
CA ALA A 68 -2.33 -8.44 -5.76
C ALA A 68 -3.62 -7.75 -5.29
N ALA A 69 -3.53 -6.73 -4.43
CA ALA A 69 -4.67 -5.95 -3.97
C ALA A 69 -5.29 -5.12 -5.09
N VAL A 70 -4.46 -4.50 -5.95
CA VAL A 70 -4.90 -3.76 -7.15
C VAL A 70 -5.64 -4.67 -8.12
N GLU A 71 -5.09 -5.86 -8.39
CA GLU A 71 -5.75 -6.86 -9.24
C GLU A 71 -7.08 -7.33 -8.63
N THR A 72 -7.11 -7.59 -7.31
CA THR A 72 -8.32 -8.01 -6.59
C THR A 72 -9.41 -6.94 -6.61
N ALA A 73 -9.01 -5.66 -6.45
CA ALA A 73 -9.89 -4.51 -6.52
C ALA A 73 -10.35 -4.18 -7.96
N GLY A 74 -9.79 -4.85 -8.98
CA GLY A 74 -10.09 -4.58 -10.39
C GLY A 74 -9.60 -3.21 -10.87
N LEU A 75 -8.58 -2.67 -10.21
CA LEU A 75 -8.00 -1.37 -10.53
C LEU A 75 -6.98 -1.47 -11.67
N PRO A 76 -6.76 -0.37 -12.43
CA PRO A 76 -5.71 -0.34 -13.42
C PRO A 76 -4.33 -0.50 -12.77
N SER A 77 -3.49 -1.34 -13.37
CA SER A 77 -2.11 -1.59 -12.94
C SER A 77 -1.21 -0.40 -13.32
N TRP A 78 -1.38 0.71 -12.61
CA TRP A 78 -0.56 1.90 -12.77
C TRP A 78 0.83 1.72 -12.16
N PRO A 79 1.85 2.43 -12.70
CA PRO A 79 3.18 2.38 -12.12
C PRO A 79 3.18 2.98 -10.71
N VAL A 80 3.82 2.28 -9.78
CA VAL A 80 4.11 2.82 -8.44
C VAL A 80 5.15 3.91 -8.60
N THR A 81 4.78 5.16 -8.33
CA THR A 81 5.67 6.33 -8.43
C THR A 81 6.39 6.61 -7.12
N TRP A 82 5.85 6.12 -6.01
CA TRP A 82 6.43 6.28 -4.69
C TRP A 82 6.17 5.04 -3.83
N ALA A 83 7.21 4.58 -3.13
CA ALA A 83 7.13 3.52 -2.14
C ALA A 83 8.12 3.81 -1.00
N GLU A 84 7.67 3.66 0.23
CA GLU A 84 8.45 3.89 1.44
C GLU A 84 8.22 2.74 2.43
N VAL A 85 9.29 2.38 3.16
CA VAL A 85 9.24 1.34 4.18
C VAL A 85 9.67 1.95 5.50
N GLU A 86 8.80 1.82 6.50
CA GLU A 86 9.02 2.29 7.86
C GLU A 86 9.09 1.07 8.79
N GLY A 87 10.21 0.94 9.51
CA GLY A 87 10.45 -0.15 10.45
C GLY A 87 9.99 0.18 11.87
N ASP A 88 9.72 -0.87 12.65
CA ASP A 88 9.29 -0.80 14.06
C ASP A 88 10.30 -0.08 15.01
N ASP A 89 11.49 0.34 14.55
CA ASP A 89 12.42 1.16 15.35
C ASP A 89 11.95 2.62 15.52
N GLU A 90 10.99 3.09 14.70
CA GLU A 90 10.53 4.49 14.68
C GLU A 90 9.00 4.70 14.80
N PHE A 91 8.22 3.76 15.36
CA PHE A 91 6.84 4.06 15.83
C PHE A 91 6.83 4.94 17.11
N GLY A 92 7.73 5.93 17.16
CA GLY A 92 7.90 6.92 18.22
C GLY A 92 8.06 8.32 17.64
N GLY A 93 7.02 8.87 17.01
CA GLY A 93 7.07 10.22 16.44
C GLY A 93 5.70 10.85 16.19
N ALA A 94 5.20 11.57 17.21
CA ALA A 94 4.25 12.69 17.19
C ALA A 94 3.11 12.74 16.14
N TRP A 95 1.88 12.55 16.63
CA TRP A 95 0.66 13.13 16.06
C TRP A 95 0.42 14.55 16.58
#